data_AF-A0A2N5KNX8-F1
#
_entry.id   AF-A0A2N5KNX8-F1
#
_cell.length_a   1.000
_cell.length_b   1.000
_cell.length_c   1.000
_cell.angle_alpha   90.00
_cell.angle_beta   90.00
_cell.angle_gamma   90.00
#
_symmetry.space_group_name_H-M   'P 1'
#
loop_
_entity.id
_entity.type
_entity.pdbx_description
1 polymer ?
#
loop_
_entity_poly.entity_id
_entity_poly.type
_entity_poly.pdbx_seq_one_letter_code
_entity_poly.pdbx_strand_id
1 'polypeptide(L)'
;MSDPALNVSGNGRVVPEDPLDPDVLASLRELSQDGEPDLLAELVALFVEDAEPRLAALREAVGSGDAQGVERTAHTLKGSAGNMGARRMSAIAADLQDAGASGDLAAARPLLEKLKEEYDRVKPALEKLEEGG
;
A
#
# COMPACT_ATOMS: atom_id res chain seq x y z
N MET A 1 31.72 -3.31 32.39
CA MET A 1 32.60 -3.50 31.21
C MET A 1 32.41 -4.96 30.81
N SER A 2 31.62 -5.34 29.82
CA SER A 2 31.35 -4.71 28.52
C SER A 2 29.98 -5.15 27.97
N ASP A 3 29.26 -4.24 27.33
CA ASP A 3 28.19 -4.52 26.36
C ASP A 3 28.80 -4.72 24.97
N PRO A 4 28.24 -5.60 24.12
CA PRO A 4 28.39 -5.48 22.68
C PRO A 4 27.03 -5.53 21.99
N ALA A 5 26.32 -4.40 22.01
CA ALA A 5 25.43 -4.06 20.90
C ALA A 5 26.23 -3.22 19.89
N LEU A 6 25.99 -3.49 18.60
CA LEU A 6 26.34 -2.67 17.44
C LEU A 6 27.80 -2.74 16.98
N ASN A 7 28.04 -3.32 15.79
CA ASN A 7 28.38 -2.46 14.64
C ASN A 7 28.29 -3.15 13.25
N VAL A 8 27.58 -2.45 12.35
CA VAL A 8 27.67 -2.27 10.88
C VAL A 8 28.15 -3.37 9.91
N SER A 9 27.28 -3.60 8.93
CA SER A 9 27.44 -3.17 7.52
C SER A 9 26.10 -2.56 7.08
N GLY A 10 25.93 -1.47 6.33
CA GLY A 10 26.77 -0.50 5.65
C GLY A 10 25.78 0.40 4.88
N ASN A 11 26.03 1.71 4.84
CA ASN A 11 25.24 2.79 4.21
C ASN A 11 23.95 3.27 4.89
N GLY A 12 24.12 4.16 5.87
CA GLY A 12 23.10 5.11 6.31
C GLY A 12 22.80 6.19 5.27
N ARG A 13 22.06 5.85 4.21
CA ARG A 13 21.11 6.80 3.64
C ARG A 13 19.82 6.65 4.43
N VAL A 14 19.35 7.74 5.03
CA VAL A 14 17.91 7.92 5.18
C VAL A 14 17.40 8.01 3.74
N VAL A 15 17.07 6.86 3.15
CA VAL A 15 16.40 6.80 1.86
C VAL A 15 15.07 7.50 2.08
N PRO A 16 14.62 8.43 1.21
CA PRO A 16 13.21 8.81 1.23
C PRO A 16 12.46 7.49 1.02
N GLU A 17 11.82 6.96 2.06
CA GLU A 17 11.42 5.56 2.06
C GLU A 17 10.51 5.32 0.85
N ASP A 18 11.00 4.60 -0.17
CA ASP A 18 10.25 4.42 -1.40
C ASP A 18 8.86 3.86 -1.07
N PRO A 19 7.80 4.32 -1.75
CA PRO A 19 6.43 3.84 -1.51
C PRO A 19 6.23 2.38 -1.90
N LEU A 20 7.17 1.82 -2.66
CA LEU A 20 7.12 0.47 -3.19
C LEU A 20 8.37 -0.30 -2.79
N ASP A 21 8.16 -1.58 -2.52
CA ASP A 21 9.22 -2.53 -2.26
C ASP A 21 9.82 -3.05 -3.57
N PRO A 22 11.11 -2.76 -3.87
CA PRO A 22 11.74 -3.17 -5.12
C PRO A 22 11.84 -4.69 -5.27
N ASP A 23 11.95 -5.45 -4.16
CA ASP A 23 12.07 -6.90 -4.22
C ASP A 23 10.75 -7.55 -4.67
N VAL A 24 9.62 -6.99 -4.23
CA VAL A 24 8.28 -7.42 -4.69
C VAL A 24 8.10 -7.10 -6.17
N LEU A 25 8.47 -5.89 -6.60
CA LEU A 25 8.38 -5.50 -8.01
C LEU A 25 9.26 -6.36 -8.93
N ALA A 26 10.48 -6.68 -8.49
CA ALA A 26 11.37 -7.58 -9.22
C ALA A 26 10.76 -8.98 -9.36
N SER A 27 10.23 -9.52 -8.25
CA SER A 27 9.54 -10.82 -8.25
C SER A 27 8.33 -10.84 -9.18
N LEU A 28 7.55 -9.75 -9.24
CA LEU A 28 6.43 -9.63 -10.18
C LEU A 28 6.88 -9.59 -11.64
N ARG A 29 7.98 -8.90 -11.95
CA ARG A 29 8.56 -8.87 -13.31
C ARG A 29 9.10 -10.23 -13.75
N GLU A 30 9.67 -11.02 -12.84
CA GLU A 30 10.16 -12.36 -13.14
C GLU A 30 9.04 -13.35 -13.51
N LEU A 31 7.79 -13.04 -13.18
CA LEU A 31 6.62 -13.84 -13.57
C LEU A 31 6.15 -13.55 -15.00
N SER A 32 6.57 -12.44 -15.60
CA SER A 32 6.28 -12.11 -17.00
C SER A 32 6.94 -13.13 -17.94
N GLN A 33 6.20 -13.59 -18.95
CA GLN A 33 6.69 -14.57 -19.93
C GLN A 33 7.09 -13.90 -21.23
N ASP A 34 8.15 -14.40 -21.87
CA ASP A 34 8.59 -13.91 -23.17
C ASP A 34 7.45 -14.02 -24.21
N GLY A 35 7.02 -12.88 -24.75
CA GLY A 35 5.97 -12.80 -25.76
C GLY A 35 4.56 -12.52 -25.24
N GLU A 36 4.36 -12.42 -23.93
CA GLU A 36 3.13 -11.95 -23.28
C GLU A 36 3.23 -10.45 -22.92
N PRO A 37 2.09 -9.76 -22.69
CA PRO A 37 2.08 -8.43 -22.10
C PRO A 37 2.83 -8.40 -20.75
N ASP A 38 3.45 -7.27 -20.42
CA ASP A 38 4.13 -7.14 -19.13
C ASP A 38 3.12 -7.26 -17.98
N LEU A 39 3.15 -8.40 -17.27
CA LEU A 39 2.27 -8.68 -16.14
C LEU A 39 2.35 -7.58 -15.09
N LEU A 40 3.52 -6.98 -14.89
CA LEU A 40 3.64 -5.87 -13.93
C LEU A 40 2.79 -4.68 -14.36
N ALA A 41 2.82 -4.30 -15.64
CA ALA A 41 2.02 -3.20 -16.15
C ALA A 41 0.51 -3.47 -16.00
N GLU A 42 0.06 -4.71 -16.29
CA GLU A 42 -1.34 -5.09 -16.08
C GLU A 42 -1.76 -4.99 -14.60
N LEU A 43 -0.91 -5.48 -13.69
CA LEU A 43 -1.16 -5.41 -12.25
C LEU A 43 -1.15 -3.97 -11.73
N VAL A 44 -0.29 -3.11 -12.26
CA VAL A 44 -0.27 -1.67 -11.95
C VAL A 44 -1.60 -1.03 -12.36
N ALA A 45 -2.02 -1.20 -13.62
CA ALA A 45 -3.27 -0.65 -14.12
C ALA A 45 -4.48 -1.12 -13.29
N LEU A 46 -4.57 -2.42 -13.01
CA LEU A 46 -5.64 -2.99 -12.19
C LEU A 46 -5.63 -2.44 -10.76
N PHE A 47 -4.45 -2.30 -10.14
CA PHE A 47 -4.34 -1.73 -8.81
C PHE A 47 -4.80 -0.27 -8.76
N VAL A 48 -4.39 0.55 -9.74
CA VAL A 48 -4.76 1.97 -9.78
C VAL A 48 -6.27 2.13 -10.01
N GLU A 49 -6.85 1.36 -10.94
CA GLU A 49 -8.29 1.36 -11.22
C GLU A 49 -9.13 0.93 -10.01
N ASP A 50 -8.63 -0.02 -9.21
CA ASP A 50 -9.32 -0.55 -8.04
C ASP A 50 -9.12 0.30 -6.76
N ALA A 51 -7.96 0.95 -6.60
CA ALA A 51 -7.62 1.68 -5.39
C ALA A 51 -8.42 2.99 -5.21
N GLU A 52 -8.63 3.77 -6.29
CA GLU A 52 -9.39 5.03 -6.22
C GLU A 52 -10.83 4.86 -5.72
N PRO A 53 -11.66 3.97 -6.29
CA PRO A 53 -13.02 3.76 -5.82
C PRO A 53 -13.05 3.23 -4.37
N ARG A 54 -12.06 2.43 -3.95
CA ARG A 54 -11.96 1.95 -2.56
C ARG A 54 -11.62 3.06 -1.58
N LEU A 55 -10.76 4.00 -1.95
CA LEU A 55 -10.48 5.18 -1.12
C LEU A 55 -11.73 6.04 -0.95
N ALA A 56 -12.53 6.21 -2.01
CA ALA A 56 -13.80 6.90 -1.95
C ALA A 56 -14.81 6.17 -1.04
N ALA A 57 -14.95 4.86 -1.20
CA ALA A 57 -15.84 4.02 -0.38
C ALA A 57 -15.44 4.02 1.10
N LEU A 58 -14.14 4.00 1.41
CA LEU A 58 -13.63 4.11 2.78
C LEU A 58 -13.99 5.47 3.41
N ARG A 59 -13.85 6.56 2.64
CA ARG A 59 -14.24 7.90 3.08
C ARG A 59 -15.74 7.99 3.36
N GLU A 60 -16.57 7.41 2.49
CA GLU A 60 -18.01 7.34 2.67
C GLU A 60 -18.38 6.52 3.92
N ALA A 61 -17.84 5.32 4.09
CA ALA A 61 -18.13 4.44 5.20
C ALA A 61 -17.79 5.08 6.57
N VAL A 62 -16.64 5.75 6.68
CA VAL A 62 -16.30 6.52 7.90
C VAL A 62 -17.25 7.71 8.11
N GLY A 63 -17.67 8.37 7.03
CA GLY A 63 -18.59 9.50 7.08
C GLY A 63 -20.01 9.11 7.50
N SER A 64 -20.49 7.94 7.07
CA SER A 64 -21.84 7.42 7.33
C SER A 64 -21.95 6.62 8.62
N GLY A 65 -20.83 6.30 9.27
CA GLY A 65 -20.83 5.48 10.48
C GLY A 65 -20.81 3.97 10.21
N ASP A 66 -20.51 3.54 8.99
CA ASP A 66 -20.50 2.14 8.58
C ASP A 66 -19.15 1.45 8.91
N ALA A 67 -19.00 1.01 10.16
CA ALA A 67 -17.80 0.32 10.62
C ALA A 67 -17.50 -0.99 9.86
N GLN A 68 -18.54 -1.72 9.45
CA GLN A 68 -18.36 -2.94 8.66
C GLN A 68 -17.91 -2.64 7.23
N GLY A 69 -18.43 -1.57 6.62
CA GLY A 69 -17.96 -1.07 5.34
C GLY A 69 -16.49 -0.66 5.38
N VAL A 70 -16.05 -0.03 6.47
CA VAL A 70 -14.63 0.29 6.71
C VAL A 70 -13.79 -0.97 6.77
N GLU A 71 -14.16 -1.93 7.63
CA GLU A 71 -13.42 -3.19 7.80
C GLU A 71 -13.22 -3.91 6.46
N ARG A 72 -14.30 -4.13 5.71
CA ARG A 72 -14.27 -4.90 4.45
C ARG A 72 -13.47 -4.21 3.36
N THR A 73 -13.66 -2.89 3.21
CA THR A 73 -12.96 -2.13 2.18
C THR A 73 -11.47 -2.05 2.48
N ALA A 74 -11.13 -1.81 3.75
CA ALA A 74 -9.75 -1.77 4.22
C ALA A 74 -9.04 -3.13 4.09
N HIS A 75 -9.73 -4.23 4.41
CA HIS A 75 -9.20 -5.58 4.21
C HIS A 75 -8.80 -5.85 2.75
N THR A 76 -9.65 -5.44 1.81
CA THR A 76 -9.36 -5.66 0.38
C THR A 76 -8.17 -4.80 -0.07
N LEU A 77 -8.15 -3.53 0.32
CA LEU A 77 -7.08 -2.60 -0.03
C LEU A 77 -5.74 -2.99 0.59
N LYS A 78 -5.75 -3.53 1.81
CA LYS A 78 -4.57 -4.07 2.48
C LYS A 78 -3.90 -5.16 1.63
N GLY A 79 -4.70 -6.10 1.12
CA GLY A 79 -4.22 -7.20 0.29
C GLY A 79 -3.65 -6.71 -1.05
N SER A 80 -4.40 -5.87 -1.76
CA SER A 80 -3.94 -5.34 -3.05
C SER A 80 -2.68 -4.48 -2.92
N ALA A 81 -2.60 -3.60 -1.91
CA ALA A 81 -1.40 -2.82 -1.62
C ALA A 81 -0.20 -3.70 -1.24
N GLY A 82 -0.43 -4.77 -0.47
CA GLY A 82 0.62 -5.73 -0.10
C GLY A 82 1.20 -6.44 -1.33
N ASN A 83 0.34 -6.86 -2.26
CA ASN A 83 0.77 -7.53 -3.50
C ASN A 83 1.62 -6.63 -4.39
N MET A 84 1.38 -5.32 -4.39
CA MET A 84 2.19 -4.35 -5.15
C MET A 84 3.45 -3.89 -4.42
N GLY A 85 3.73 -4.44 -3.23
CA GLY A 85 4.87 -4.01 -2.41
C GLY A 85 4.67 -2.65 -1.73
N ALA A 86 3.45 -2.09 -1.75
CA ALA A 86 3.10 -0.84 -1.08
C ALA A 86 2.91 -1.07 0.43
N ARG A 87 4.00 -1.44 1.12
CA ARG A 87 4.00 -1.94 2.51
C ARG A 87 3.38 -0.95 3.50
N ARG A 88 3.69 0.34 3.39
CA ARG A 88 3.11 1.37 4.27
C ARG A 88 1.61 1.55 4.04
N MET A 89 1.18 1.57 2.78
CA MET A 89 -0.23 1.65 2.43
C MET A 89 -1.01 0.43 2.96
N SER A 90 -0.43 -0.77 2.83
CA SER A 90 -0.98 -2.01 3.37
C SER A 90 -1.10 -1.97 4.91
N ALA A 91 -0.09 -1.42 5.60
CA ALA A 91 -0.13 -1.26 7.05
C ALA A 91 -1.22 -0.28 7.51
N ILE A 92 -1.35 0.88 6.86
CA ILE A 92 -2.42 1.85 7.17
C ILE A 92 -3.80 1.23 6.91
N ALA A 93 -3.95 0.45 5.84
CA ALA A 93 -5.18 -0.28 5.55
C ALA A 93 -5.47 -1.37 6.61
N ALA A 94 -4.44 -2.00 7.20
CA ALA A 94 -4.63 -2.91 8.34
C ALA A 94 -5.14 -2.16 9.58
N ASP A 95 -4.58 -0.99 9.90
CA ASP A 95 -5.05 -0.18 11.03
C ASP A 95 -6.51 0.28 10.83
N LEU A 96 -6.90 0.63 9.59
CA LEU A 96 -8.29 0.94 9.23
C LEU A 96 -9.20 -0.28 9.37
N GLN A 97 -8.73 -1.46 8.96
CA GLN A 97 -9.46 -2.71 9.14
C GLN A 97 -9.74 -2.96 10.63
N ASP A 98 -8.74 -2.79 11.49
CA ASP A 98 -8.88 -2.98 12.94
C ASP A 98 -9.80 -1.93 13.59
N ALA A 99 -9.72 -0.67 13.14
CA ALA A 99 -10.65 0.39 13.56
C ALA A 99 -12.10 0.08 13.16
N GLY A 100 -12.32 -0.44 11.94
CA GLY A 100 -13.63 -0.92 11.49
C GLY A 100 -14.14 -2.10 12.32
N ALA A 101 -13.29 -3.11 12.54
CA ALA A 101 -13.63 -4.31 13.31
C ALA A 101 -13.98 -4.02 14.77
N SER A 102 -13.32 -3.02 15.37
CA SER A 102 -13.59 -2.56 16.75
C SER A 102 -14.73 -1.54 16.85
N GLY A 103 -15.21 -1.00 15.73
CA GLY A 103 -16.21 0.07 15.69
C GLY A 103 -15.67 1.46 16.05
N ASP A 104 -14.36 1.62 16.23
CA ASP A 104 -13.73 2.91 16.55
C ASP A 104 -13.52 3.77 15.29
N LEU A 105 -14.61 4.32 14.78
CA LEU A 105 -14.57 5.22 13.63
C LEU A 105 -13.93 6.58 13.93
N ALA A 106 -13.73 6.92 15.21
CA ALA A 106 -12.94 8.11 15.56
C ALA A 106 -11.45 7.88 15.26
N ALA A 107 -10.94 6.68 15.55
CA ALA A 107 -9.58 6.27 15.17
C ALA A 107 -9.42 6.11 13.64
N ALA A 108 -10.46 5.72 12.90
CA ALA A 108 -10.41 5.55 11.45
C ALA A 108 -10.19 6.88 10.68
N ARG A 109 -10.75 8.00 11.16
CA ARG A 109 -10.67 9.31 10.47
C ARG A 109 -9.25 9.79 10.16
N PRO A 110 -8.32 9.88 11.13
CA PRO A 110 -6.94 10.28 10.84
C PRO A 110 -6.18 9.26 9.99
N LEU A 111 -6.57 7.98 10.00
CA LEU A 111 -5.95 6.96 9.16
C LEU A 111 -6.34 7.09 7.68
N LEU A 112 -7.56 7.57 7.38
CA LEU A 112 -7.97 7.85 5.99
C LEU A 112 -7.11 8.90 5.31
N GLU A 113 -6.77 9.98 6.02
CA GLU A 113 -5.93 11.03 5.45
C GLU A 113 -4.51 10.52 5.20
N LYS A 114 -3.93 9.75 6.15
CA LYS A 114 -2.64 9.06 5.94
C LYS A 114 -2.68 8.08 4.76
N LEU A 115 -3.76 7.34 4.61
CA LEU A 115 -3.94 6.38 3.52
C LEU A 115 -3.96 7.10 2.16
N LYS A 116 -4.64 8.25 2.09
CA LYS A 116 -4.69 9.08 0.88
C LYS A 116 -3.31 9.67 0.55
N GLU A 117 -2.60 10.20 1.55
CA GLU A 117 -1.23 10.71 1.38
C GLU A 117 -0.28 9.63 0.87
N GLU A 118 -0.36 8.41 1.42
CA GLU A 118 0.49 7.31 0.95
C GLU A 118 0.09 6.84 -0.45
N TYR A 119 -1.20 6.80 -0.78
CA TYR A 119 -1.65 6.52 -2.15
C TYR A 119 -1.12 7.52 -3.17
N ASP A 120 -1.09 8.82 -2.82
CA ASP A 120 -0.53 9.88 -3.67
C ASP A 120 0.99 9.74 -3.89
N ARG A 121 1.67 8.93 -3.07
CA ARG A 121 3.07 8.54 -3.28
C ARG A 121 3.18 7.25 -4.10
N VAL A 122 2.33 6.27 -3.81
CA VAL A 122 2.30 4.94 -4.46
C VAL A 122 1.93 5.05 -5.94
N LYS A 123 0.84 5.75 -6.27
CA LYS A 123 0.33 5.87 -7.64
C LYS A 123 1.39 6.35 -8.65
N PRO A 124 2.04 7.52 -8.48
CA PRO A 124 3.05 7.98 -9.43
C PRO A 124 4.33 7.13 -9.41
N ALA A 125 4.58 6.35 -8.35
CA ALA A 125 5.71 5.42 -8.33
C ALA A 125 5.41 4.17 -9.17
N LEU A 126 4.16 3.68 -9.16
CA LEU A 126 3.73 2.57 -9.99
C LEU A 126 3.64 2.97 -11.48
N GLU A 127 3.04 4.13 -11.79
CA GLU A 127 2.90 4.62 -13.18
C GLU A 127 4.27 4.78 -13.87
N LYS A 128 5.31 5.21 -13.15
CA LYS A 128 6.69 5.29 -13.68
C LYS A 128 7.27 3.94 -14.08
N LEU A 129 6.77 2.83 -13.53
CA LEU A 129 7.24 1.49 -13.88
C LEU A 129 6.70 1.05 -15.26
N GLU A 130 5.56 1.59 -15.69
CA GLU A 130 4.98 1.34 -17.01
C GLU A 130 5.72 2.12 -18.11
N GLU A 131 6.16 3.35 -17.83
CA GLU A 131 6.85 4.22 -18.80
C GLU A 131 8.30 3.80 -19.10
N GLY A 132 8.88 2.93 -18.26
CA GLY A 132 10.28 2.52 -18.32
C GLY A 132 10.55 1.11 -18.88
N GLY A 133 9.54 0.48 -19.50
CA GLY A 133 9.62 -0.84 -20.14
C GLY A 133 10.07 -0.78 -21.59
#